data_AF-A0A7X7F2Y0-F1
#
_entry.id   AF-A0A7X7F2Y0-F1
#
_cell.length_a   1.000
_cell.length_b   1.000
_cell.length_c   1.000
_cell.angle_alpha   90.00
_cell.angle_beta   90.00
_cell.angle_gamma   90.00
#
_symmetry.space_group_name_H-M   'P 1'
#
loop_
_entity.id
_entity.type
_entity.pdbx_description
1 polymer ?
#
loop_
_entity_poly.entity_id
_entity_poly.type
_entity_poly.pdbx_seq_one_letter_code
_entity_poly.pdbx_strand_id
1 'polypeptide(L)'
;MANLKPWYKVVTPREDLREGKPLDASEFAVHLDQVRDGRAPTDYQDPARFFERTYLTQNLCGLAGEVVRRLSGEKTETSPIFNMSTQFGGGKTHALTLLYHLAANGPEANGWQGVRGLLDKSGMATVPEAATAVFVGTEFDSITGRGGDDGTPLRKTPWG
;
A
#
# COMPACT_ATOMS: atom_id res chain seq x y z
N MET A 1 10.57 21.23 -35.61
CA MET A 1 9.77 20.88 -34.41
C MET A 1 9.80 19.36 -34.25
N ALA A 2 10.20 18.85 -33.09
CA ALA A 2 10.22 17.41 -32.85
C ALA A 2 8.79 16.86 -32.92
N ASN A 3 8.56 15.91 -33.83
CA ASN A 3 7.23 15.33 -34.07
C ASN A 3 6.96 14.29 -32.97
N LEU A 4 6.18 14.66 -31.95
CA LEU A 4 5.81 13.78 -30.85
C LEU A 4 5.06 12.56 -31.38
N LYS A 5 5.53 11.36 -31.04
CA LYS A 5 4.85 10.12 -31.41
C LYS A 5 3.50 10.04 -30.65
N PRO A 6 2.40 9.64 -31.31
CA PRO A 6 1.14 9.39 -30.63
C PRO A 6 1.30 8.37 -29.49
N TRP A 7 0.60 8.57 -28.37
CA TRP A 7 0.75 7.77 -27.14
C TRP A 7 0.61 6.26 -27.38
N TYR A 8 -0.32 5.84 -28.25
CA TYR A 8 -0.58 4.44 -28.57
C TYR A 8 0.57 3.77 -29.34
N LYS A 9 1.57 4.53 -29.82
CA LYS A 9 2.80 4.00 -30.43
C LYS A 9 3.97 3.89 -29.45
N VAL A 10 3.82 4.42 -28.24
CA VAL A 10 4.89 4.48 -27.23
C VAL A 10 4.48 3.88 -25.88
N VAL A 11 3.18 3.62 -25.69
CA VAL A 11 2.62 2.95 -24.51
C VAL A 11 1.86 1.72 -24.97
N THR A 12 2.11 0.60 -24.30
CA THR A 12 1.36 -0.64 -24.49
C THR A 12 0.32 -0.74 -23.37
N PRO A 13 -1.00 -0.74 -23.68
CA PRO A 13 -2.04 -0.95 -22.65
C PRO A 13 -1.91 -2.31 -21.96
N ARG A 14 -2.47 -2.42 -20.75
CA ARG A 14 -2.53 -3.67 -20.00
C ARG A 14 -3.17 -4.80 -20.82
N GLU A 15 -2.75 -6.02 -20.55
CA GLU A 15 -3.19 -7.20 -21.28
C GLU A 15 -4.71 -7.41 -21.21
N ASP A 16 -5.30 -7.29 -20.03
CA ASP A 16 -6.75 -7.37 -19.80
C ASP A 16 -7.58 -6.38 -20.64
N LEU A 17 -7.12 -5.14 -20.76
CA LEU A 17 -7.75 -4.11 -21.60
C LEU A 17 -7.65 -4.46 -23.09
N ARG A 18 -6.56 -5.10 -23.52
CA ARG A 18 -6.38 -5.52 -24.92
C ARG A 18 -7.21 -6.74 -25.26
N GLU A 19 -7.39 -7.64 -24.29
CA GLU A 19 -8.16 -8.88 -24.44
C GLU A 19 -9.67 -8.69 -24.24
N GLY A 20 -10.12 -7.50 -23.85
CA GLY A 20 -11.53 -7.19 -23.61
C GLY A 20 -12.13 -7.98 -22.44
N LYS A 21 -11.30 -8.37 -21.46
CA LYS A 21 -11.76 -9.07 -20.27
C LYS A 21 -12.72 -8.15 -19.49
N PRO A 22 -13.88 -8.67 -18.99
CA PRO A 22 -14.74 -7.90 -18.10
C PRO A 22 -13.94 -7.50 -16.86
N LEU A 23 -13.77 -6.19 -16.66
CA LEU A 23 -13.14 -5.66 -15.45
C LEU A 23 -14.26 -5.40 -14.44
N ASP A 24 -14.26 -6.15 -13.34
CA ASP A 24 -15.15 -5.82 -12.23
C ASP A 24 -14.68 -4.48 -11.63
N ALA A 25 -15.62 -3.57 -11.39
CA ALA A 25 -15.35 -2.30 -10.72
C ALA A 25 -14.66 -2.50 -9.36
N SER A 26 -14.90 -3.64 -8.70
CA SER A 26 -14.25 -4.02 -7.44
C SER A 26 -12.74 -4.24 -7.58
N GLU A 27 -12.24 -4.64 -8.76
CA GLU A 27 -10.81 -4.83 -9.04
C GLU A 27 -10.02 -3.52 -9.10
N PHE A 28 -10.70 -2.37 -9.13
CA PHE A 28 -10.05 -1.06 -9.08
C PHE A 28 -9.98 -0.50 -7.65
N ALA A 29 -10.60 -1.17 -6.68
CA ALA A 29 -10.57 -0.80 -5.28
C ALA A 29 -9.57 -1.68 -4.52
N VAL A 30 -8.66 -1.02 -3.80
CA VAL A 30 -7.74 -1.72 -2.90
C VAL A 30 -8.47 -2.18 -1.64
N HIS A 31 -8.32 -3.45 -1.29
CA HIS A 31 -8.80 -4.06 -0.05
C HIS A 31 -7.62 -4.56 0.80
N LEU A 32 -7.22 -3.78 1.80
CA LEU A 32 -6.04 -4.09 2.62
C LEU A 32 -6.14 -5.44 3.34
N ASP A 33 -7.33 -5.84 3.79
CA ASP A 33 -7.52 -7.14 4.47
C ASP A 33 -7.27 -8.32 3.50
N GLN A 34 -7.72 -8.18 2.25
CA GLN A 34 -7.45 -9.19 1.21
C GLN A 34 -5.96 -9.25 0.85
N VAL A 35 -5.28 -8.09 0.81
CA VAL A 35 -3.82 -8.03 0.56
C VAL A 35 -3.07 -8.75 1.69
N ARG A 36 -3.44 -8.51 2.95
CA ARG A 36 -2.82 -9.20 4.08
C ARG A 36 -3.06 -10.71 4.04
N ASP A 37 -4.27 -11.13 3.66
CA ASP A 37 -4.68 -12.54 3.67
C ASP A 37 -4.28 -13.31 2.41
N GLY A 38 -3.55 -12.70 1.46
CA GLY A 38 -3.13 -13.37 0.23
C GLY A 38 -4.25 -13.59 -0.79
N ARG A 39 -5.38 -12.88 -0.65
CA ARG A 39 -6.59 -13.04 -1.47
C ARG A 39 -6.80 -11.91 -2.48
N ALA A 40 -6.00 -10.85 -2.42
CA ALA A 40 -6.16 -9.73 -3.33
C ALA A 40 -5.70 -10.09 -4.77
N PRO A 41 -6.22 -9.38 -5.79
CA PRO A 41 -5.66 -9.46 -7.13
C PRO A 41 -4.13 -9.24 -7.14
N THR A 42 -3.42 -9.93 -8.04
CA THR A 42 -1.95 -9.93 -8.08
C THR A 42 -1.36 -8.52 -8.15
N ASP A 43 -2.04 -7.58 -8.79
CA ASP A 43 -1.58 -6.19 -8.93
C ASP A 43 -1.55 -5.41 -7.60
N TYR A 44 -2.32 -5.85 -6.59
CA TYR A 44 -2.30 -5.31 -5.24
C TYR A 44 -1.55 -6.19 -4.26
N GLN A 45 -1.56 -7.51 -4.50
CA GLN A 45 -0.90 -8.50 -3.65
C GLN A 45 0.63 -8.45 -3.79
N ASP A 46 1.14 -8.36 -5.02
CA ASP A 46 2.57 -8.29 -5.32
C ASP A 46 3.07 -6.84 -5.10
N PRO A 47 4.00 -6.61 -4.17
CA PRO A 47 4.48 -5.26 -3.89
C PRO A 47 5.14 -4.59 -5.10
N ALA A 48 5.97 -5.30 -5.86
CA ALA A 48 6.69 -4.72 -6.98
C ALA A 48 5.72 -4.22 -8.07
N ARG A 49 4.70 -5.02 -8.40
CA ARG A 49 3.63 -4.63 -9.33
C ARG A 49 2.78 -3.49 -8.79
N PHE A 50 2.47 -3.51 -7.49
CA PHE A 50 1.72 -2.44 -6.83
C PHE A 50 2.45 -1.09 -6.99
N PHE A 51 3.76 -1.05 -6.75
CA PHE A 51 4.57 0.17 -6.89
C PHE A 51 4.78 0.58 -8.35
N GLU A 52 4.95 -0.37 -9.28
CA GLU A 52 5.02 -0.08 -10.72
C GLU A 52 3.77 0.65 -11.22
N ARG A 53 2.60 0.30 -10.67
CA ARG A 53 1.29 0.82 -11.07
C ARG A 53 0.80 1.98 -10.20
N THR A 54 1.49 2.29 -9.12
CA THR A 54 1.14 3.39 -8.22
C THR A 54 1.95 4.62 -8.56
N TYR A 55 1.25 5.68 -8.97
CA TYR A 55 1.89 6.99 -9.05
C TYR A 55 2.10 7.57 -7.64
N LEU A 56 3.35 7.63 -7.20
CA LEU A 56 3.72 8.21 -5.91
C LEU A 56 3.58 9.73 -5.93
N THR A 57 2.37 10.20 -5.64
CA THR A 57 2.08 11.64 -5.47
C THR A 57 2.95 12.26 -4.38
N GLN A 58 3.06 13.60 -4.37
CA GLN A 58 3.76 14.31 -3.30
C GLN A 58 3.20 13.96 -1.91
N ASN A 59 1.88 13.85 -1.77
CA ASN A 59 1.24 13.51 -0.50
C ASN A 59 1.57 12.08 -0.06
N LEU A 60 1.55 11.10 -0.98
CA LEU A 60 1.94 9.72 -0.67
C LEU A 60 3.43 9.65 -0.28
N CYS A 61 4.30 10.33 -1.03
CA CYS A 61 5.72 10.44 -0.69
C CYS A 61 5.92 11.05 0.71
N GLY A 62 5.19 12.13 1.02
CA GLY A 62 5.29 12.81 2.31
C GLY A 62 4.86 11.92 3.48
N LEU A 63 3.66 11.33 3.38
CA LEU A 63 3.13 10.40 4.39
C LEU A 63 4.07 9.22 4.60
N ALA A 64 4.46 8.54 3.52
CA ALA A 64 5.30 7.35 3.62
C ALA A 64 6.72 7.69 4.07
N GLY A 65 7.28 8.83 3.67
CA GLY A 65 8.55 9.32 4.17
C GLY A 65 8.53 9.58 5.67
N GLU A 66 7.47 10.21 6.20
CA GLU A 66 7.32 10.45 7.64
C GLU A 66 7.21 9.15 8.43
N VAL A 67 6.45 8.17 7.91
CA VAL A 67 6.33 6.83 8.50
C VAL A 67 7.68 6.09 8.49
N VAL A 68 8.39 6.08 7.36
CA VAL A 68 9.71 5.42 7.25
C VAL A 68 10.72 6.05 8.22
N ARG A 69 10.75 7.39 8.32
CA ARG A 69 11.57 8.09 9.32
C ARG A 69 11.22 7.63 10.73
N ARG A 70 9.93 7.62 11.07
CA ARG A 70 9.45 7.21 12.40
C ARG A 70 9.83 5.78 12.75
N LEU A 71 9.64 4.84 11.81
CA LEU A 71 10.01 3.44 11.97
C LEU A 71 11.52 3.25 12.08
N SER A 72 12.31 4.14 11.47
CA SER A 72 13.78 4.16 11.59
C SER A 72 14.27 4.75 12.92
N GLY A 73 13.36 5.10 13.83
CA GLY A 73 13.68 5.63 15.15
C GLY A 73 13.77 7.16 15.22
N GLU A 74 13.58 7.87 14.11
CA GLU A 74 13.52 9.33 14.12
C GLU A 74 12.26 9.79 14.83
N LYS A 75 12.41 10.66 15.84
CA LYS A 75 11.28 11.16 16.64
C LYS A 75 10.97 12.63 16.41
N THR A 76 11.90 13.36 15.82
CA THR A 76 11.79 14.79 15.55
C THR A 76 10.96 15.02 14.29
N GLU A 77 9.90 15.83 14.41
CA GLU A 77 9.01 16.17 13.28
C GLU A 77 8.47 14.92 12.58
N THR A 78 8.08 13.92 13.39
CA THR A 78 7.41 12.70 12.92
C THR A 78 6.26 12.37 13.86
N SER A 79 5.10 12.09 13.30
CA SER A 79 3.90 11.72 14.04
C SER A 79 3.88 10.21 14.30
N PRO A 80 3.56 9.75 15.53
CA PRO A 80 3.35 8.34 15.80
C PRO A 80 1.96 7.85 15.37
N ILE A 81 1.03 8.78 15.12
CA ILE A 81 -0.37 8.50 14.78
C ILE A 81 -0.75 9.38 13.61
N PHE A 82 -1.29 8.76 12.56
CA PHE A 82 -1.79 9.45 11.37
C PHE A 82 -3.29 9.22 11.27
N ASN A 83 -4.06 10.32 11.20
CA ASN A 83 -5.48 10.27 10.87
C ASN A 83 -5.69 10.76 9.43
N MET A 84 -6.10 9.85 8.54
CA MET A 84 -6.38 10.19 7.16
C MET A 84 -7.86 10.56 6.97
N SER A 85 -8.15 11.85 7.06
CA SER A 85 -9.49 12.40 6.83
C SER A 85 -9.68 12.78 5.36
N THR A 86 -10.02 11.82 4.50
CA THR A 86 -10.43 12.09 3.11
C THR A 86 -11.83 11.54 2.83
N GLN A 87 -12.53 12.10 1.84
CA GLN A 87 -13.82 11.58 1.39
C GLN A 87 -13.66 10.21 0.68
N PHE A 88 -14.78 9.61 0.27
CA PHE A 88 -14.76 8.37 -0.53
C PHE A 88 -13.93 8.56 -1.81
N GLY A 89 -13.14 7.56 -2.19
CA GLY A 89 -12.20 7.66 -3.32
C GLY A 89 -10.90 8.45 -3.05
N GLY A 90 -10.74 9.04 -1.85
CA GLY A 90 -9.54 9.82 -1.50
C GLY A 90 -8.28 9.01 -1.17
N GLY A 91 -8.17 7.77 -1.66
CA GLY A 91 -6.92 6.97 -1.61
C GLY A 91 -6.49 6.40 -0.26
N LYS A 92 -7.33 6.39 0.78
CA LYS A 92 -6.95 5.91 2.13
C LYS A 92 -6.45 4.47 2.15
N THR A 93 -7.24 3.55 1.59
CA THR A 93 -6.86 2.13 1.58
C THR A 93 -5.64 1.88 0.70
N HIS A 94 -5.48 2.67 -0.37
CA HIS A 94 -4.28 2.66 -1.22
C HIS A 94 -3.03 3.11 -0.44
N ALA A 95 -3.14 4.20 0.32
CA ALA A 95 -2.06 4.69 1.17
C ALA A 95 -1.70 3.68 2.26
N LEU A 96 -2.68 3.07 2.94
CA LEU A 96 -2.41 2.02 3.94
C LEU A 96 -1.75 0.79 3.33
N THR A 97 -2.13 0.40 2.11
CA THR A 97 -1.53 -0.75 1.41
C THR A 97 -0.11 -0.46 0.98
N LEU A 98 0.16 0.77 0.54
CA LEU A 98 1.52 1.24 0.30
C LEU A 98 2.38 1.13 1.56
N LEU A 99 1.89 1.64 2.70
CA LEU A 99 2.62 1.57 3.97
C LEU A 99 2.81 0.13 4.46
N TYR A 100 1.80 -0.72 4.29
CA TYR A 100 1.86 -2.15 4.60
C TYR A 100 2.98 -2.83 3.80
N HIS A 101 3.04 -2.62 2.49
CA HIS A 101 4.08 -3.19 1.63
C HIS A 101 5.48 -2.70 2.01
N LEU A 102 5.64 -1.42 2.33
CA LEU A 102 6.94 -0.90 2.81
C LEU A 102 7.35 -1.55 4.13
N ALA A 103 6.48 -1.54 5.13
CA ALA A 103 6.79 -1.99 6.49
C ALA A 103 7.04 -3.51 6.56
N ALA A 104 6.26 -4.30 5.82
CA ALA A 104 6.33 -5.76 5.83
C ALA A 104 7.54 -6.32 5.06
N ASN A 105 8.13 -5.57 4.13
CA ASN A 105 9.24 -6.04 3.29
C ASN A 105 10.56 -5.31 3.54
N GLY A 106 10.53 -4.22 4.32
CA GLY A 106 11.74 -3.54 4.80
C GLY A 106 12.73 -3.23 3.66
N PRO A 107 14.02 -3.62 3.79
CA PRO A 107 15.05 -3.29 2.79
C PRO A 107 14.78 -3.78 1.35
N GLU A 108 13.97 -4.83 1.16
CA GLU A 108 13.61 -5.29 -0.21
C GLU A 108 12.84 -4.21 -0.97
N ALA A 109 12.07 -3.38 -0.26
CA ALA A 109 11.28 -2.30 -0.84
C ALA A 109 12.13 -1.24 -1.55
N ASN A 110 13.41 -1.11 -1.18
CA ASN A 110 14.33 -0.13 -1.76
C ASN A 110 14.45 -0.23 -3.29
N GLY A 111 14.26 -1.45 -3.83
CA GLY A 111 14.35 -1.73 -5.27
C GLY A 111 13.08 -1.43 -6.06
N TRP A 112 11.95 -1.12 -5.42
CA TRP A 112 10.69 -0.91 -6.12
C TRP A 112 10.55 0.50 -6.69
N GLN A 113 9.73 0.60 -7.74
CA GLN A 113 9.57 1.84 -8.50
C GLN A 113 9.17 3.00 -7.58
N GLY A 114 9.96 4.09 -7.66
CA GLY A 114 9.72 5.32 -6.91
C GLY A 114 10.12 5.30 -5.43
N VAL A 115 10.39 4.13 -4.83
CA VAL A 115 10.79 4.04 -3.40
C VAL A 115 12.12 4.75 -3.17
N ARG A 116 13.08 4.64 -4.08
CA ARG A 116 14.34 5.37 -3.96
C ARG A 116 14.15 6.89 -3.85
N GLY A 117 13.28 7.46 -4.67
CA GLY A 117 12.97 8.89 -4.61
C GLY A 117 12.22 9.30 -3.34
N LEU A 118 11.42 8.41 -2.76
CA LEU A 118 10.81 8.59 -1.45
C LEU A 118 11.89 8.62 -0.35
N LEU A 119 12.82 7.67 -0.38
CA LEU A 119 13.92 7.57 0.59
C LEU A 119 14.80 8.82 0.56
N ASP A 120 15.22 9.24 -0.63
CA ASP A 120 16.04 10.45 -0.82
C ASP A 120 15.34 11.71 -0.26
N LYS A 121 14.02 11.85 -0.46
CA LYS A 121 13.23 12.97 0.12
C LYS A 121 13.08 12.89 1.63
N SER A 122 13.04 11.68 2.18
CA SER A 122 12.92 11.46 3.62
C SER A 122 14.26 11.51 4.36
N GLY A 123 15.38 11.60 3.62
CA GLY A 123 16.73 11.53 4.17
C GLY A 123 17.11 10.16 4.72
N MET A 124 16.36 9.11 4.36
CA MET A 124 16.56 7.75 4.86
C MET A 124 17.37 6.93 3.86
N ALA A 125 18.25 6.07 4.37
CA ALA A 125 19.08 5.20 3.54
C ALA A 125 18.33 3.95 3.04
N THR A 126 17.40 3.45 3.84
CA THR A 126 16.65 2.22 3.61
C THR A 126 15.28 2.31 4.27
N VAL A 127 14.32 1.53 3.78
CA VAL A 127 13.11 1.21 4.54
C VAL A 127 13.50 0.21 5.64
N PRO A 128 13.17 0.47 6.92
CA PRO A 128 13.42 -0.48 8.01
C PRO A 128 12.39 -1.61 7.98
N GLU A 129 12.78 -2.80 8.44
CA GLU A 129 11.84 -3.87 8.73
C GLU A 129 11.01 -3.51 9.98
N ALA A 130 9.70 -3.72 9.91
CA ALA A 130 8.80 -3.40 11.01
C ALA A 130 7.72 -4.48 11.20
N ALA A 131 7.54 -4.89 12.46
CA ALA A 131 6.40 -5.71 12.84
C ALA A 131 5.10 -4.97 12.49
N THR A 132 4.32 -5.55 11.58
CA THR A 132 3.16 -4.88 10.99
C THR A 132 1.88 -5.59 11.44
N ALA A 133 0.96 -4.83 12.05
CA ALA A 133 -0.37 -5.29 12.39
C ALA A 133 -1.41 -4.51 11.59
N VAL A 134 -2.44 -5.22 11.11
CA VAL A 134 -3.52 -4.65 10.31
C VAL A 134 -4.84 -5.00 10.97
N PHE A 135 -5.66 -3.97 11.20
CA PHE A 135 -7.02 -4.10 11.70
C PHE A 135 -7.97 -3.41 10.73
N VAL A 136 -8.92 -4.19 10.18
CA VAL A 136 -9.95 -3.69 9.26
C VAL A 136 -11.30 -3.91 9.91
N GLY A 137 -11.95 -2.82 10.33
CA GLY A 137 -13.17 -2.89 11.13
C GLY A 137 -14.38 -3.52 10.43
N THR A 138 -14.42 -3.54 9.09
CA THR A 138 -15.50 -4.20 8.33
C THR A 138 -15.40 -5.72 8.34
N GLU A 139 -14.21 -6.26 8.62
CA GLU A 139 -13.93 -7.70 8.64
C GLU A 139 -13.87 -8.25 10.07
N PHE A 140 -14.24 -7.44 11.06
CA PHE A 140 -14.22 -7.81 12.47
C PHE A 140 -15.66 -7.98 12.98
N ASP A 141 -16.04 -9.22 13.30
CA ASP A 141 -17.35 -9.51 13.86
C ASP A 141 -17.38 -9.11 15.34
N SER A 142 -18.34 -8.26 15.72
CA SER A 142 -18.43 -7.72 17.08
C SER A 142 -18.97 -8.72 18.12
N ILE A 143 -19.51 -9.86 17.69
CA ILE A 143 -20.09 -10.90 18.56
C ILE A 143 -19.09 -12.03 18.78
N THR A 144 -18.48 -12.51 17.70
CA THR A 144 -17.60 -13.68 17.67
C THR A 144 -16.12 -13.31 17.66
N GLY A 145 -15.76 -12.09 17.24
CA GLY A 145 -14.38 -11.64 17.15
C GLY A 145 -13.68 -12.13 15.87
N ARG A 146 -12.35 -12.27 15.93
CA ARG A 146 -11.52 -12.74 14.81
C ARG A 146 -10.37 -13.64 15.25
N GLY A 147 -10.19 -14.76 14.54
CA GLY A 147 -9.13 -15.75 14.74
C GLY A 147 -9.58 -16.92 15.63
N GLY A 148 -8.61 -17.75 16.07
CA GLY A 148 -8.83 -18.90 16.96
C GLY A 148 -8.88 -20.25 16.24
N ASP A 149 -9.18 -20.26 14.95
CA ASP A 149 -9.25 -21.43 14.06
C ASP A 149 -8.15 -21.44 12.98
N ASP A 150 -7.50 -20.30 12.76
CA ASP A 150 -6.45 -20.07 11.76
C ASP A 150 -5.02 -20.05 12.35
N GLY A 151 -4.86 -20.46 13.61
CA GLY A 151 -3.59 -20.41 14.33
C GLY A 151 -3.25 -19.04 14.92
N THR A 152 -4.11 -18.04 14.74
CA THR A 152 -3.98 -16.75 15.43
C THR A 152 -4.84 -16.70 16.70
N PRO A 153 -4.50 -15.88 17.72
CA PRO A 153 -5.32 -15.75 18.92
C PRO A 153 -6.74 -15.26 18.60
N LEU A 154 -7.75 -15.85 19.25
CA LEU A 154 -9.11 -15.31 19.22
C LEU A 154 -9.11 -13.92 19.87
N ARG A 155 -9.43 -12.90 19.09
CA ARG A 155 -9.53 -11.50 19.55
C ARG A 155 -10.98 -11.08 19.51
N LYS A 156 -11.54 -10.68 20.65
CA LYS A 156 -12.93 -10.18 20.75
C LYS A 156 -13.00 -8.67 20.71
N THR A 157 -11.87 -8.01 20.94
CA THR A 157 -11.75 -6.57 20.84
C THR A 157 -10.51 -6.17 20.04
N PRO A 158 -10.41 -4.92 19.55
CA PRO A 158 -9.18 -4.38 18.98
C PRO A 158 -7.95 -4.46 19.91
N TRP A 159 -8.15 -4.67 21.21
CA TRP A 159 -7.09 -4.71 22.22
C TRP A 159 -6.77 -6.13 22.69
N GLY A 160 -7.42 -7.16 22.12
CA GLY A 160 -7.45 -8.54 22.64
C GLY A 160 -8.85 -8.92 23.07
#